data_AF-A0A1M3ILI6-F1
#
_entry.id   AF-A0A1M3ILI6-F1
#
_cell.length_a   1.000
_cell.length_b   1.000
_cell.length_c   1.000
_cell.angle_alpha   90.00
_cell.angle_beta   90.00
_cell.angle_gamma   90.00
#
_symmetry.space_group_name_H-M   'P 1'
#
loop_
_entity.id
_entity.type
_entity.pdbx_description
1 polymer ?
#
loop_
_entity_poly.entity_id
_entity_poly.type
_entity_poly.pdbx_seq_one_letter_code
_entity_poly.pdbx_strand_id
1 'polypeptide(L)'
;MIEGGGFPPFSARGCHQVLTPIRNGEYRRTIEGRLIFIGNETHHKYRTKIHGQDKTIPAIEKWWRGGQVHVGCIQRLCQEFLGDGIQKSISLARLPIEGSVVVFDEAKENAKVLKVQEAEVILEEVPPKGKRLFISYRPLLEMMMTHHTIETDEWGHQVGWTLELEEV
;
A
#
# COMPACT_ATOMS: atom_id res chain seq x y z
N MET A 1 -0.97 9.08 4.52
CA MET A 1 -0.85 9.68 5.88
C MET A 1 -1.06 8.53 6.85
N ILE A 2 -0.25 8.40 7.90
CA ILE A 2 -0.50 7.39 8.93
C ILE A 2 -1.49 8.01 9.92
N GLU A 3 -2.67 7.42 10.04
CA GLU A 3 -3.72 7.83 10.96
C GLU A 3 -3.67 6.97 12.23
N GLY A 4 -3.96 7.59 13.38
CA GLY A 4 -3.96 6.93 14.69
C GLY A 4 -3.02 7.51 15.73
N GLY A 5 -2.15 8.47 15.37
CA GLY A 5 -1.10 8.96 16.27
C GLY A 5 -0.70 10.44 16.22
N GLY A 6 -1.17 11.23 15.26
CA GLY A 6 -0.82 12.66 15.14
C GLY A 6 0.65 12.89 14.80
N PHE A 7 0.96 13.28 13.57
CA PHE A 7 2.33 13.65 13.21
C PHE A 7 2.63 15.09 13.64
N PRO A 8 3.74 15.35 14.35
CA PRO A 8 4.18 16.71 14.55
C PRO A 8 4.50 17.37 13.21
N PRO A 9 4.35 18.70 13.09
CA PRO A 9 4.87 19.43 11.95
C PRO A 9 6.37 19.17 11.79
N PHE A 10 6.82 19.06 10.53
CA PHE A 10 8.24 18.82 10.19
C PHE A 10 8.81 17.48 10.71
N SER A 11 7.98 16.44 10.75
CA SER A 11 8.42 15.06 11.07
C SER A 11 8.24 14.06 9.93
N ALA A 12 7.79 14.51 8.74
CA ALA A 12 7.32 13.62 7.66
C ALA A 12 7.76 14.06 6.25
N ARG A 13 8.73 14.97 6.14
CA ARG A 13 9.34 15.29 4.84
C ARG A 13 10.25 14.17 4.38
N GLY A 14 10.33 13.98 3.06
CA GLY A 14 11.22 12.99 2.46
C GLY A 14 10.93 11.55 2.86
N CYS A 15 9.71 11.22 3.31
CA CYS A 15 9.41 9.87 3.71
C CYS A 15 9.51 8.90 2.52
N HIS A 16 10.22 7.80 2.74
CA HIS A 16 10.32 6.69 1.81
C HIS A 16 9.60 5.49 2.38
N GLN A 17 8.85 4.79 1.53
CA GLN A 17 8.16 3.55 1.92
C GLN A 17 8.52 2.43 0.95
N VAL A 18 8.78 1.25 1.50
CA VAL A 18 8.89 0.01 0.76
C VAL A 18 7.81 -0.95 1.24
N LEU A 19 6.94 -1.36 0.31
CA LEU A 19 5.88 -2.33 0.52
C LEU A 19 6.30 -3.67 -0.10
N THR A 20 6.29 -4.73 0.71
CA THR A 20 6.70 -6.09 0.31
C THR A 20 5.59 -7.09 0.62
N PRO A 21 5.23 -7.98 -0.32
CA PRO A 21 4.25 -9.02 -0.04
C PRO A 21 4.80 -10.03 0.97
N ILE A 22 4.01 -10.35 1.98
CA ILE A 22 4.29 -11.41 2.95
C ILE A 22 3.89 -12.73 2.29
N ARG A 23 4.87 -13.63 2.14
CA ARG A 23 4.60 -14.99 1.66
C ARG A 23 3.74 -15.70 2.69
N ASN A 24 2.57 -16.17 2.25
CA ASN A 24 1.70 -17.00 3.06
C ASN A 24 1.74 -18.43 2.52
N GLY A 25 2.64 -19.23 3.08
CA GLY A 25 2.76 -20.64 2.74
C GLY A 25 4.18 -21.18 2.84
N GLU A 26 4.29 -22.49 2.77
CA GLU A 26 5.54 -23.23 2.82
C GLU A 26 5.53 -24.38 1.83
N TYR A 27 6.72 -24.83 1.45
CA TYR A 27 6.85 -26.04 0.65
C TYR A 27 6.82 -27.27 1.55
N ARG A 28 5.91 -28.20 1.28
CA ARG A 28 5.87 -29.52 1.93
C ARG A 28 6.15 -30.63 0.93
N ARG A 29 6.80 -31.69 1.40
CA ARG A 29 7.01 -32.91 0.60
C ARG A 29 5.81 -33.83 0.77
N THR A 30 5.34 -34.39 -0.34
CA THR A 30 4.41 -35.52 -0.33
C THR A 30 5.15 -36.83 -0.04
N ILE A 31 4.40 -37.88 0.27
CA ILE A 31 4.94 -39.24 0.50
C ILE A 31 5.67 -39.76 -0.75
N GLU A 32 5.26 -39.31 -1.93
CA GLU A 32 5.89 -39.63 -3.23
C GLU A 32 7.15 -38.78 -3.53
N GLY A 33 7.56 -37.91 -2.60
CA GLY A 33 8.75 -37.06 -2.77
C GLY A 33 8.53 -35.80 -3.60
N ARG A 34 7.30 -35.47 -4.01
CA ARG A 34 6.99 -34.23 -4.72
C ARG A 34 6.93 -33.05 -3.76
N LEU A 35 7.53 -31.93 -4.14
CA LEU A 35 7.42 -30.67 -3.39
C LEU A 35 6.13 -29.94 -3.82
N ILE A 36 5.23 -29.69 -2.88
CA ILE A 36 4.00 -28.92 -3.09
C ILE A 36 4.04 -27.65 -2.23
N PHE A 37 3.71 -26.50 -2.83
CA PHE A 37 3.52 -25.26 -2.07
C PHE A 37 2.14 -25.29 -1.43
N ILE A 38 2.08 -25.12 -0.11
CA ILE A 38 0.84 -25.04 0.64
C ILE A 38 0.75 -23.60 1.15
N GLY A 39 -0.08 -22.81 0.50
CA GLY A 39 -0.28 -21.40 0.81
C GLY A 39 -1.53 -20.86 0.13
N ASN A 40 -1.97 -19.68 0.56
CA ASN A 40 -3.11 -19.00 -0.06
C ASN A 40 -2.61 -18.09 -1.19
N GLU A 41 -3.11 -18.31 -2.42
CA GLU A 41 -2.71 -17.52 -3.59
C GLU A 41 -3.41 -16.15 -3.69
N THR A 42 -4.54 -15.97 -2.99
CA THR A 42 -5.45 -14.86 -3.25
C THR A 42 -5.33 -13.69 -2.26
N HIS A 43 -4.70 -13.88 -1.11
CA HIS A 43 -4.62 -12.88 -0.04
C HIS A 43 -3.17 -12.70 0.42
N HIS A 44 -2.44 -11.82 -0.26
CA HIS A 44 -1.15 -11.36 0.22
C HIS A 44 -1.36 -10.19 1.16
N LYS A 45 -0.95 -10.40 2.42
CA LYS A 45 -0.70 -9.31 3.36
C LYS A 45 0.59 -8.61 2.98
N TYR A 46 0.71 -7.34 3.28
CA TYR A 46 1.93 -6.57 3.04
C TYR A 46 2.69 -6.25 4.32
N ARG A 47 4.02 -6.35 4.26
CA ARG A 47 4.92 -5.72 5.20
C ARG A 47 5.38 -4.40 4.61
N THR A 48 5.36 -3.35 5.41
CA THR A 48 5.86 -2.03 5.04
C THR A 48 7.03 -1.63 5.93
N LYS A 49 8.03 -1.01 5.32
CA LYS A 49 9.06 -0.25 6.01
C LYS A 49 8.96 1.21 5.59
N ILE A 50 8.72 2.10 6.55
CA ILE A 50 8.60 3.55 6.32
C ILE A 50 9.77 4.22 7.03
N HIS A 51 10.53 4.99 6.28
CA HIS A 51 11.65 5.78 6.79
C HIS A 51 11.36 7.27 6.56
N GLY A 52 11.63 8.10 7.56
CA GLY A 52 11.55 9.54 7.45
C GLY A 52 12.76 10.19 8.12
N GLN A 53 13.23 11.29 7.53
CA GLN A 53 14.32 12.09 8.07
C GLN A 53 13.91 13.56 8.00
N ASP A 54 13.77 14.20 9.16
CA ASP A 54 13.30 15.58 9.25
C ASP A 54 13.83 16.27 10.53
N LYS A 55 13.32 17.47 10.81
CA LYS A 55 13.77 18.29 11.95
C LYS A 55 13.28 17.79 13.31
N THR A 56 12.22 16.99 13.34
CA THR A 56 11.63 16.49 14.58
C THR A 56 11.29 15.00 14.48
N ILE A 57 11.44 14.30 15.60
CA ILE A 57 10.98 12.92 15.73
C ILE A 57 9.45 12.95 15.87
N PRO A 58 8.72 12.05 15.21
CA PRO A 58 7.34 11.77 15.56
C PRO A 58 7.26 11.19 16.98
N ALA A 59 7.02 12.05 17.97
CA ALA A 59 6.72 11.64 19.35
C ALA A 59 5.25 11.25 19.46
N ILE A 60 4.91 10.04 19.02
CA ILE A 60 3.53 9.57 18.92
C ILE A 60 3.16 8.69 20.11
N GLU A 61 2.14 9.11 20.87
CA GLU A 61 1.64 8.50 22.11
C GLU A 61 1.13 7.05 21.95
N LYS A 62 1.05 6.53 20.71
CA LYS A 62 0.53 5.19 20.38
C LYS A 62 1.44 4.30 19.54
N TRP A 63 2.73 4.62 19.47
CA TRP A 63 3.71 3.79 18.75
C TRP A 63 4.36 2.75 19.65
N TRP A 64 3.64 1.66 19.91
CA TRP A 64 4.21 0.48 20.55
C TRP A 64 4.10 -0.75 19.64
N ARG A 65 4.97 -1.73 19.85
CA ARG A 65 4.90 -3.01 19.16
C ARG A 65 3.58 -3.69 19.49
N GLY A 66 2.82 -4.09 18.48
CA GLY A 66 1.45 -4.60 18.64
C GLY A 66 0.37 -3.52 18.66
N GLY A 67 0.69 -2.26 18.39
CA GLY A 67 -0.30 -1.21 18.14
C GLY A 67 -0.82 -1.24 16.70
N GLN A 68 -2.14 -1.15 16.52
CA GLN A 68 -2.78 -1.03 15.20
C GLN A 68 -2.83 0.44 14.76
N VAL A 69 -2.54 0.68 13.48
CA VAL A 69 -2.58 1.99 12.84
C VAL A 69 -3.10 1.88 11.41
N HIS A 70 -3.72 2.95 10.91
CA HIS A 70 -4.09 3.02 9.50
C HIS A 70 -2.99 3.72 8.71
N VAL A 71 -2.49 3.07 7.67
CA VAL A 71 -1.37 3.56 6.86
C VAL A 71 -1.88 3.88 5.45
N GLY A 72 -2.07 5.17 5.18
CA GLY A 72 -2.17 5.66 3.82
C GLY A 72 -0.79 5.62 3.15
N CYS A 73 -0.53 4.55 2.41
CA CYS A 73 0.76 4.23 1.80
C CYS A 73 1.23 5.33 0.83
N ILE A 74 2.54 5.55 0.74
CA ILE A 74 3.24 6.35 -0.28
C ILE A 74 3.41 5.53 -1.57
N GLN A 75 3.83 4.28 -1.44
CA GLN A 75 3.98 3.39 -2.60
C GLN A 75 2.61 3.07 -3.21
N ARG A 76 2.55 3.04 -4.54
CA ARG A 76 1.33 2.75 -5.29
C ARG A 76 1.25 1.26 -5.61
N LEU A 77 0.06 0.70 -5.48
CA LEU A 77 -0.28 -0.60 -6.06
C LEU A 77 -0.73 -0.40 -7.51
N CYS A 78 -0.67 -1.47 -8.29
CA CYS A 78 -1.18 -1.53 -9.65
C CYS A 78 -1.98 -2.80 -9.83
N GLN A 79 -3.14 -2.68 -10.47
CA GLN A 79 -3.97 -3.80 -10.89
C GLN A 79 -4.35 -3.64 -12.36
N GLU A 80 -4.49 -4.77 -13.05
CA GLU A 80 -4.97 -4.81 -14.43
C GLU A 80 -6.49 -4.99 -14.45
N PHE A 81 -7.13 -4.37 -15.43
CA PHE A 81 -8.52 -4.57 -15.76
C PHE A 81 -8.67 -4.76 -17.27
N LEU A 82 -9.40 -5.81 -17.66
CA LEU A 82 -9.73 -6.07 -19.05
C LEU A 82 -11.16 -5.62 -19.32
N GLY A 83 -11.33 -4.64 -20.21
CA GLY A 83 -12.64 -4.16 -20.63
C GLY A 83 -13.46 -5.29 -21.27
N ASP A 84 -14.71 -5.43 -20.83
CA ASP A 84 -15.69 -6.35 -21.39
C ASP A 84 -16.61 -5.69 -22.43
N GLY A 85 -16.54 -4.35 -22.57
CA GLY A 85 -17.42 -3.54 -23.41
C GLY A 85 -18.79 -3.26 -22.79
N ILE A 86 -18.99 -3.58 -21.51
CA ILE A 86 -20.28 -3.43 -20.80
C ILE A 86 -20.10 -2.68 -19.47
N GLN A 87 -19.13 -3.07 -18.65
CA GLN A 87 -18.92 -2.57 -17.31
C GLN A 87 -18.07 -1.29 -17.28
N LYS A 88 -18.52 -0.31 -16.49
CA LYS A 88 -17.78 0.93 -16.20
C LYS A 88 -17.09 0.92 -14.83
N SER A 89 -17.48 -0.01 -13.97
CA SER A 89 -16.98 -0.12 -12.61
C SER A 89 -15.83 -1.11 -12.54
N ILE A 90 -14.79 -0.73 -11.79
CA ILE A 90 -13.61 -1.54 -11.53
C ILE A 90 -13.46 -1.67 -10.03
N SER A 91 -13.52 -2.90 -9.51
CA SER A 91 -13.26 -3.18 -8.11
C SER A 91 -11.76 -3.19 -7.83
N LEU A 92 -11.34 -2.50 -6.78
CA LEU A 92 -9.97 -2.44 -6.30
C LEU A 92 -9.74 -3.50 -5.22
N ALA A 93 -8.57 -4.10 -5.23
CA ALA A 93 -8.20 -5.09 -4.21
C ALA A 93 -8.05 -4.49 -2.80
N ARG A 94 -7.91 -3.16 -2.68
CA ARG A 94 -7.73 -2.41 -1.43
C ARG A 94 -8.39 -1.05 -1.54
N LEU A 95 -8.79 -0.49 -0.39
CA LEU A 95 -9.28 0.87 -0.31
C LEU A 95 -8.19 1.85 -0.79
N PRO A 96 -8.48 2.77 -1.73
CA PRO A 96 -7.57 3.79 -2.17
C PRO A 96 -7.62 5.00 -1.23
N ILE A 97 -6.49 5.71 -1.12
CA ILE A 97 -6.49 7.07 -0.58
C ILE A 97 -7.22 7.98 -1.58
N GLU A 98 -8.03 8.89 -1.07
CA GLU A 98 -8.75 9.89 -1.87
C GLU A 98 -7.79 10.66 -2.80
N GLY A 99 -8.22 10.88 -4.05
CA GLY A 99 -7.42 11.57 -5.07
C GLY A 99 -6.18 10.81 -5.55
N SER A 100 -5.92 9.60 -5.05
CA SER A 100 -4.73 8.85 -5.44
C SER A 100 -4.90 7.99 -6.69
N VAL A 101 -6.13 7.67 -7.10
CA VAL A 101 -6.40 6.73 -8.20
C VAL A 101 -6.06 7.36 -9.55
N VAL A 102 -5.33 6.61 -10.38
CA VAL A 102 -5.04 6.95 -11.77
C VAL A 102 -5.30 5.70 -12.62
N VAL A 103 -6.07 5.84 -13.69
CA VAL A 103 -6.34 4.77 -14.65
C VAL A 103 -5.68 5.16 -15.96
N PHE A 104 -4.93 4.24 -16.55
CA PHE A 104 -4.25 4.45 -17.83
C PHE A 104 -4.21 3.18 -18.67
N ASP A 105 -3.97 3.32 -19.96
CA ASP A 105 -3.90 2.18 -20.88
C ASP A 105 -2.46 1.75 -21.21
N GLU A 106 -2.29 0.81 -22.14
CA GLU A 106 -0.97 0.35 -22.62
C GLU A 106 -0.13 1.47 -23.25
N ALA A 107 -0.76 2.52 -23.79
CA ALA A 107 -0.09 3.70 -24.33
C ALA A 107 0.24 4.75 -23.25
N LYS A 108 -0.09 4.47 -21.98
CA LYS A 108 0.00 5.39 -20.83
C LYS A 108 -0.91 6.62 -20.97
N GLU A 109 -1.95 6.52 -21.77
CA GLU A 109 -2.98 7.56 -21.85
C GLU A 109 -3.94 7.39 -20.68
N ASN A 110 -4.20 8.48 -19.96
CA ASN A 110 -5.07 8.44 -18.78
C ASN A 110 -6.54 8.34 -19.19
N ALA A 111 -7.23 7.32 -18.67
CA ALA A 111 -8.68 7.22 -18.76
C ALA A 111 -9.34 8.15 -17.73
N LYS A 112 -10.46 8.76 -18.11
CA LYS A 112 -11.20 9.66 -17.22
C LYS A 112 -12.00 8.87 -16.18
N VAL A 113 -11.74 9.17 -14.91
CA VAL A 113 -12.44 8.60 -13.77
C VAL A 113 -13.57 9.54 -13.37
N LEU A 114 -14.81 9.05 -13.44
CA LEU A 114 -16.00 9.80 -13.03
C LEU A 114 -16.06 9.95 -11.52
N LYS A 115 -15.88 8.84 -10.79
CA LYS A 115 -15.97 8.81 -9.34
C LYS A 115 -15.24 7.60 -8.76
N VAL A 116 -14.69 7.76 -7.57
CA VAL A 116 -14.19 6.67 -6.74
C VAL A 116 -15.07 6.59 -5.50
N GLN A 117 -15.61 5.41 -5.19
CA GLN A 117 -16.44 5.16 -4.01
C GLN A 117 -15.89 3.94 -3.30
N GLU A 118 -15.39 4.10 -2.08
CA GLU A 118 -14.72 3.02 -1.33
C GLU A 118 -13.65 2.34 -2.19
N ALA A 119 -13.81 1.06 -2.50
CA ALA A 119 -12.91 0.28 -3.34
C ALA A 119 -13.41 0.14 -4.80
N GLU A 120 -14.35 0.96 -5.25
CA GLU A 120 -14.84 0.93 -6.64
C GLU A 120 -14.48 2.20 -7.41
N VAL A 121 -13.96 2.02 -8.62
CA VAL A 121 -13.63 3.09 -9.56
C VAL A 121 -14.62 3.06 -10.71
N ILE A 122 -15.33 4.16 -10.93
CA ILE A 122 -16.29 4.32 -12.00
C ILE A 122 -15.67 5.18 -13.10
N LEU A 123 -15.54 4.63 -14.30
CA LEU A 123 -15.06 5.34 -15.48
C LEU A 123 -16.19 6.16 -16.14
N GLU A 124 -15.82 7.24 -16.82
CA GLU A 124 -16.79 8.02 -17.62
C GLU A 124 -17.34 7.19 -18.79
N GLU A 125 -16.44 6.49 -19.48
CA GLU A 125 -16.73 5.70 -20.68
C GLU A 125 -16.55 4.20 -20.42
N VAL A 126 -17.30 3.38 -21.15
CA VAL A 126 -17.14 1.92 -21.09
C VAL A 126 -15.86 1.56 -21.86
N PRO A 127 -14.88 0.88 -21.26
CA PRO A 127 -13.71 0.43 -21.98
C PRO A 127 -14.11 -0.60 -23.04
N PRO A 128 -13.62 -0.46 -24.29
CA PRO A 128 -13.90 -1.41 -25.35
C PRO A 128 -13.52 -2.84 -24.96
N LYS A 129 -14.24 -3.82 -25.51
CA LYS A 129 -13.95 -5.23 -25.25
C LYS A 129 -12.51 -5.58 -25.63
N GLY A 130 -11.77 -6.16 -24.69
CA GLY A 130 -10.37 -6.53 -24.86
C GLY A 130 -9.37 -5.40 -24.64
N LYS A 131 -9.81 -4.17 -24.35
CA LYS A 131 -8.91 -3.07 -23.98
C LYS A 131 -8.36 -3.33 -22.58
N ARG A 132 -7.03 -3.35 -22.46
CA ARG A 132 -6.34 -3.43 -21.17
C ARG A 132 -6.19 -2.06 -20.55
N LEU A 133 -6.55 -1.97 -19.28
CA LEU A 133 -6.36 -0.80 -18.44
C LEU A 133 -5.54 -1.20 -17.21
N PHE A 134 -4.73 -0.27 -16.74
CA PHE A 134 -3.97 -0.37 -15.52
C PHE A 134 -4.47 0.69 -14.54
N ILE A 135 -4.78 0.26 -13.34
CA ILE A 135 -5.25 1.13 -12.27
C ILE A 135 -4.16 1.19 -11.23
N SER A 136 -3.57 2.37 -11.08
CA SER A 136 -2.57 2.64 -10.07
C SER A 136 -3.19 3.50 -8.97
N TYR A 137 -2.96 3.15 -7.71
CA TYR A 137 -3.50 3.90 -6.57
C TYR A 137 -2.65 3.70 -5.33
N ARG A 138 -2.77 4.61 -4.36
CA ARG A 138 -2.12 4.47 -3.05
C ARG A 138 -3.09 3.76 -2.12
N PRO A 139 -2.79 2.56 -1.59
CA PRO A 139 -3.71 1.86 -0.71
C PRO A 139 -3.73 2.49 0.70
N LEU A 140 -4.89 2.44 1.33
CA LEU A 140 -5.08 2.60 2.77
C LEU A 140 -5.09 1.19 3.38
N LEU A 141 -4.11 0.90 4.24
CA LEU A 141 -3.94 -0.41 4.86
C LEU A 141 -4.07 -0.30 6.38
N GLU A 142 -4.78 -1.25 6.98
CA GLU A 142 -4.74 -1.46 8.42
C GLU A 142 -3.51 -2.30 8.76
N MET A 143 -2.65 -1.78 9.64
CA MET A 143 -1.33 -2.37 9.89
C MET A 143 -0.99 -2.39 11.38
N MET A 144 -0.27 -3.43 11.77
CA MET A 144 0.27 -3.63 13.09
C MET A 144 1.73 -3.17 13.14
N MET A 145 2.06 -2.35 14.13
CA MET A 145 3.45 -1.97 14.40
C MET A 145 4.25 -3.17 14.90
N THR A 146 5.29 -3.56 14.17
CA THR A 146 6.16 -4.68 14.56
C THR A 146 7.47 -4.22 15.18
N HIS A 147 8.03 -3.12 14.67
CA HIS A 147 9.28 -2.52 15.12
C HIS A 147 9.33 -1.03 14.80
N HIS A 148 10.07 -0.26 15.61
CA HIS A 148 10.40 1.12 15.30
C HIS A 148 11.82 1.46 15.77
N THR A 149 12.48 2.38 15.08
CA THR A 149 13.81 2.88 15.41
C THR A 149 13.82 4.39 15.31
N ILE A 150 14.56 5.05 16.19
CA ILE A 150 14.80 6.50 16.16
C ILE A 150 16.32 6.69 16.15
N GLU A 151 16.80 7.56 15.28
CA GLU A 151 18.22 7.86 15.09
C GLU A 151 18.41 9.37 15.22
N THR A 152 19.38 9.81 16.02
CA THR A 152 19.71 11.22 16.20
C THR A 152 21.16 11.46 15.80
N ASP A 153 21.38 12.36 14.85
CA ASP A 153 22.70 12.91 14.58
C ASP A 153 22.89 14.19 15.41
N GLU A 154 23.63 14.04 16.52
CA GLU A 154 23.92 15.11 17.47
C GLU A 154 24.74 16.27 16.86
N TRP A 155 25.46 16.02 15.76
CA TRP A 155 26.34 17.00 15.12
C TRP A 155 25.72 17.62 13.86
N GLY A 156 24.91 16.86 13.14
CA GLY A 156 24.19 17.30 11.94
C GLY A 156 22.80 17.90 12.19
N HIS A 157 22.31 17.89 13.44
CA HIS A 157 20.94 18.33 13.82
C HIS A 157 19.83 17.65 13.00
N GLN A 158 20.06 16.41 12.56
CA GLN A 158 19.08 15.62 11.82
C GLN A 158 18.56 14.50 12.69
N VAL A 159 17.26 14.23 12.56
CA VAL A 159 16.64 13.11 13.26
C VAL A 159 15.90 12.22 12.28
N GLY A 160 16.24 10.93 12.33
CA GLY A 160 15.68 9.88 11.51
C GLY A 160 14.76 8.99 12.33
N TRP A 161 13.76 8.44 11.66
CA TRP A 161 12.91 7.41 12.24
C TRP A 161 12.57 6.36 11.20
N THR A 162 12.36 5.15 11.68
CA THR A 162 11.97 4.00 10.86
C THR A 162 10.85 3.25 11.54
N LEU A 163 9.81 2.90 10.79
CA LEU A 163 8.70 2.05 11.21
C LEU A 163 8.66 0.80 10.36
N GLU A 164 8.44 -0.34 10.99
CA GLU A 164 8.15 -1.59 10.33
C GLU A 164 6.78 -2.09 10.77
N LEU A 165 5.88 -2.25 9.81
CA LEU A 165 4.51 -2.67 10.06
C LEU A 165 4.10 -3.84 9.17
N GLU A 166 3.13 -4.62 9.62
CA GLU A 166 2.54 -5.74 8.89
C GLU A 166 1.02 -5.60 8.82
N GLU A 167 0.42 -5.85 7.66
CA GLU A 167 -1.04 -5.81 7.47
C GLU A 167 -1.78 -6.83 8.34
N VAL A 168 -2.88 -6.40 8.97
CA VAL A 168 -3.69 -7.21 9.91
C VAL A 168 -4.83 -7.92 9.18
#